data_AF-A0A965URM4-F1
#
_entry.id   AF-A0A965URM4-F1
#
_cell.length_a   1.000
_cell.length_b   1.000
_cell.length_c   1.000
_cell.angle_alpha   90.00
_cell.angle_beta   90.00
_cell.angle_gamma   90.00
#
_symmetry.space_group_name_H-M   'P 1'
#
loop_
_entity.id
_entity.type
_entity.pdbx_description
1 polymer ?
#
loop_
_entity_poly.entity_id
_entity_poly.type
_entity_poly.pdbx_seq_one_letter_code
_entity_poly.pdbx_strand_id
1 'polypeptide(L)'
;MCARGPFQPHALGNGAVGMSNQYGWLGLKGKNPWNGKENQITICLNELARERLNYILESKHLGHLSRLISDDKPVSIHEYFASLIHEQWFKHRKYEKDAQRRLRLKAKQKQWSEMRVEKLAEFKKQKKQTTSVYLISDPSTGHTKIGISKDVENRFRALKAANPSISLIFYHVAEFKAEQELHKIFKEQNIFGEWFKLNESQIETAKWILLNLCDPISGKFNRDGLYEWILKNNPFKNNTIGDMSDRLVVIQ
;
A
#
# COMPACT_ATOMS: atom_id res chain seq x y z
N MET A 1 18.05 18.59 -39.82
CA MET A 1 16.94 18.57 -38.85
C MET A 1 17.02 17.25 -38.09
N CYS A 2 17.32 17.31 -36.79
CA CYS A 2 17.69 16.16 -35.96
C CYS A 2 16.48 15.29 -35.60
N ALA A 3 16.52 14.01 -35.97
CA ALA A 3 15.58 12.98 -35.52
C ALA A 3 16.04 12.39 -34.18
N ARG A 4 15.15 12.38 -33.18
CA ARG A 4 15.35 11.66 -31.91
C ARG A 4 14.66 10.30 -32.00
N GLY A 5 15.44 9.22 -31.88
CA GLY A 5 14.95 7.85 -31.79
C GLY A 5 14.43 7.48 -30.39
N PRO A 6 13.69 6.35 -30.25
CA PRO A 6 13.02 5.97 -29.02
C PRO A 6 13.97 5.32 -28.02
N PHE A 7 13.78 5.67 -26.75
CA PHE A 7 14.49 5.16 -25.58
C PHE A 7 14.00 3.74 -25.26
N GLN A 8 14.89 2.75 -25.29
CA GLN A 8 14.62 1.40 -24.76
C GLN A 8 15.04 1.31 -23.29
N PRO A 9 14.23 0.71 -22.39
CA PRO A 9 14.65 0.46 -21.02
C PRO A 9 15.50 -0.81 -20.95
N HIS A 10 16.76 -0.66 -20.53
CA HIS A 10 17.62 -1.79 -20.17
C HIS A 10 17.14 -2.42 -18.85
N ALA A 11 16.98 -3.75 -18.89
CA ALA A 11 16.72 -4.59 -17.74
C ALA A 11 17.88 -4.53 -16.73
N LEU A 12 17.59 -4.18 -15.48
CA LEU A 12 18.51 -4.35 -14.37
C LEU A 12 18.31 -5.75 -13.77
N GLY A 13 19.30 -6.61 -13.99
CA GLY A 13 19.40 -7.93 -13.38
C GLY A 13 19.69 -7.85 -11.88
N ASN A 14 19.04 -8.73 -11.12
CA ASN A 14 19.32 -9.00 -9.72
C ASN A 14 20.69 -9.72 -9.60
N GLY A 15 21.74 -8.95 -9.29
CA GLY A 15 23.04 -9.47 -8.88
C GLY A 15 23.20 -9.34 -7.36
N ALA A 16 23.16 -10.46 -6.64
CA ALA A 16 23.52 -10.52 -5.23
C ALA A 16 25.03 -10.26 -5.09
N VAL A 17 25.41 -9.15 -4.47
CA VAL A 17 26.82 -8.85 -4.14
C VAL A 17 27.10 -9.34 -2.73
N GLY A 18 27.77 -10.49 -2.63
CA GLY A 18 28.48 -10.89 -1.42
C GLY A 18 29.72 -10.01 -1.25
N MET A 19 29.80 -9.25 -0.15
CA MET A 19 31.00 -8.49 0.20
C MET A 19 32.02 -9.42 0.84
N SER A 20 32.95 -9.95 0.04
CA SER A 20 34.21 -10.50 0.53
C SER A 20 35.26 -9.38 0.56
N ASN A 21 35.83 -9.12 1.72
CA ASN A 21 36.96 -8.21 1.89
C ASN A 21 38.24 -8.87 1.34
N GLN A 22 38.64 -8.50 0.12
CA GLN A 22 40.01 -8.66 -0.34
C GLN A 22 40.61 -7.28 -0.60
N TYR A 23 41.41 -6.79 0.35
CA TYR A 23 42.26 -5.63 0.16
C TYR A 23 43.54 -6.08 -0.55
N GLY A 24 43.63 -5.77 -1.85
CA GLY A 24 44.86 -5.87 -2.63
C GLY A 24 45.85 -4.78 -2.19
N TRP A 25 47.02 -5.21 -1.75
CA TRP A 25 48.19 -4.36 -1.52
C TRP A 25 48.81 -3.98 -2.87
N LEU A 26 48.52 -2.78 -3.36
CA LEU A 26 49.30 -2.13 -4.43
C LEU A 26 50.33 -1.20 -3.78
N GLY A 27 51.60 -1.50 -4.02
CA GLY A 27 52.73 -0.80 -3.46
C GLY A 27 52.84 0.64 -3.95
N LEU A 28 52.73 1.58 -3.03
CA LEU A 28 53.20 2.95 -3.18
C LEU A 28 54.30 3.18 -2.15
N LYS A 29 55.56 3.09 -2.57
CA LYS A 29 56.69 3.67 -1.84
C LYS A 29 56.65 5.18 -2.06
N GLY A 30 56.01 5.89 -1.14
CA GLY A 30 55.97 7.36 -1.16
C GLY A 30 55.42 7.93 0.13
N LYS A 31 56.31 8.53 0.93
CA LYS A 31 56.09 9.41 2.10
C LYS A 31 54.89 9.08 3.00
N ASN A 32 55.18 8.60 4.21
CA ASN A 32 54.22 8.33 5.27
C ASN A 32 53.28 9.55 5.51
N PRO A 33 51.97 9.48 5.17
CA PRO A 33 51.02 10.59 5.33
C PRO A 33 50.63 10.85 6.80
N TRP A 34 51.32 10.19 7.75
CA TRP A 34 51.02 10.20 9.17
C TRP A 34 51.85 11.21 9.98
N ASN A 35 52.95 11.75 9.44
CA ASN A 35 53.83 12.68 10.18
C ASN A 35 53.20 14.06 10.50
N GLY A 36 51.98 14.34 10.04
CA GLY A 36 51.23 15.56 10.40
C GLY A 36 50.00 15.32 11.29
N LYS A 37 49.54 14.07 11.43
CA LYS A 37 48.32 13.73 12.18
C LYS A 37 48.58 13.42 13.65
N GLU A 38 49.81 13.00 14.00
CA GLU A 38 50.21 12.75 15.39
C GLU A 38 50.15 14.02 16.24
N ASN A 39 50.54 15.17 15.68
CA ASN A 39 50.40 16.46 16.37
C ASN A 39 48.94 16.86 16.58
N GLN A 40 48.06 16.64 15.60
CA GLN A 40 46.64 16.97 15.74
C GLN A 40 45.92 16.06 16.77
N ILE A 41 46.26 14.76 16.80
CA ILE A 41 45.73 13.83 17.80
C ILE A 41 46.24 14.22 19.20
N THR A 42 47.52 14.56 19.34
CA THR A 42 48.11 14.97 20.62
C THR A 42 47.52 16.28 21.13
N ILE A 43 47.29 17.26 20.25
CA ILE A 43 46.64 18.54 20.61
C ILE A 43 45.19 18.29 21.05
N CYS A 44 44.41 17.51 20.29
CA CYS A 44 43.04 17.16 20.69
C CYS A 44 43.00 16.38 22.01
N LEU A 45 43.94 15.47 22.25
CA LEU A 45 44.03 14.74 23.53
C LEU A 45 44.37 15.68 24.69
N ASN A 46 45.23 16.67 24.47
CA ASN A 46 45.59 17.67 25.49
C ASN A 46 44.47 18.67 25.77
N GLU A 47 43.73 19.12 24.75
CA GLU A 47 42.54 19.97 24.94
C GLU A 47 41.42 19.20 25.64
N LEU A 48 41.12 17.97 25.20
CA LEU A 48 40.13 17.12 25.86
C LEU A 48 40.54 16.76 27.30
N ALA A 49 41.85 16.56 27.54
CA ALA A 49 42.37 16.35 28.88
C ALA A 49 42.22 17.61 29.75
N ARG A 50 42.46 18.80 29.20
CA ARG A 50 42.26 20.08 29.92
C ARG A 50 40.80 20.36 30.25
N GLU A 51 39.88 20.20 29.30
CA GLU A 51 38.44 20.37 29.55
C GLU A 51 37.95 19.38 30.60
N ARG A 52 38.42 18.13 30.53
CA ARG A 52 38.09 17.10 31.53
C ARG A 52 38.72 17.37 32.89
N LEU A 53 39.95 17.89 32.93
CA LEU A 53 40.61 18.27 34.18
C LEU A 53 39.86 19.41 34.85
N ASN A 54 39.45 20.44 34.11
CA ASN A 54 38.64 21.54 34.64
C ASN A 54 37.29 21.04 35.17
N TYR A 55 36.61 20.14 34.45
CA TYR A 55 35.38 19.51 34.95
C TYR A 55 35.62 18.71 36.24
N ILE A 56 36.74 18.01 36.36
CA ILE A 56 37.09 17.27 37.59
C ILE A 56 37.39 18.24 38.73
N LEU A 57 38.09 19.35 38.47
CA LEU A 57 38.40 20.39 39.46
C LEU A 57 37.13 21.12 39.94
N GLU A 58 36.13 21.30 39.07
CA GLU A 58 34.83 21.91 39.42
C GLU A 58 33.84 20.92 40.07
N SER A 59 34.16 19.63 40.06
CA SER A 59 33.27 18.59 40.60
C SER A 59 33.47 18.35 42.10
N LYS A 60 32.50 17.66 42.72
CA LYS A 60 32.54 17.18 44.12
C LYS A 60 33.70 16.20 44.43
N HIS A 61 34.55 15.88 43.45
CA HIS A 61 35.67 14.94 43.58
C HIS A 61 36.89 15.52 44.32
N LEU A 62 37.01 16.85 44.47
CA LEU A 62 38.07 17.47 45.29
C LEU A 62 38.06 16.97 46.74
N GLY A 63 36.87 16.73 47.31
CA GLY A 63 36.73 16.16 48.66
C GLY A 63 37.22 14.71 48.79
N HIS A 64 37.21 13.94 47.71
CA HIS A 64 37.76 12.58 47.67
C HIS A 64 39.29 12.58 47.56
N LEU A 65 39.85 13.49 46.75
CA LEU A 65 41.30 13.66 46.62
C LEU A 65 41.94 14.08 47.96
N SER A 66 41.29 14.97 48.71
CA SER A 66 41.76 15.38 50.03
C SER A 66 41.80 14.22 51.05
N ARG A 67 40.87 13.26 50.97
CA ARG A 67 40.86 12.06 51.85
C ARG A 67 41.89 11.01 51.41
N LEU A 68 42.16 10.90 50.11
CA LEU A 68 43.18 9.98 49.60
C LEU A 68 44.59 10.40 50.01
N ILE A 69 44.85 11.70 50.10
CA ILE A 69 46.14 12.24 50.56
C ILE A 69 46.34 12.03 52.08
N SER A 70 45.27 11.99 52.88
CA SER A 70 45.36 11.84 54.34
C SER A 70 45.56 10.41 54.84
N ASP A 71 45.19 9.39 54.05
CA ASP A 71 45.04 8.01 54.53
C ASP A 71 46.29 7.12 54.37
N ASP A 72 47.46 7.67 54.03
CA ASP A 72 48.78 6.98 53.95
C ASP A 72 48.79 5.66 53.13
N LYS A 73 47.80 5.49 52.24
CA LYS A 73 47.69 4.36 51.32
C LYS A 73 48.39 4.70 50.01
N PRO A 74 49.32 3.86 49.52
CA PRO A 74 50.08 4.13 48.30
C PRO A 74 49.27 3.82 47.03
N VAL A 75 47.98 4.17 46.98
CA VAL A 75 47.28 4.21 45.69
C VAL A 75 47.82 5.43 44.96
N SER A 76 48.54 5.19 43.87
CA SER A 76 49.10 6.27 43.08
C SER A 76 47.96 7.17 42.61
N ILE A 77 48.10 8.49 42.76
CA ILE A 77 47.15 9.48 42.24
C ILE A 77 46.79 9.17 40.77
N HIS A 78 47.72 8.63 40.00
CA HIS A 78 47.50 8.15 38.64
C HIS A 78 46.46 7.02 38.53
N GLU A 79 46.45 6.04 39.45
CA GLU A 79 45.49 4.94 39.46
C GLU A 79 44.07 5.44 39.75
N TYR A 80 43.94 6.40 40.67
CA TYR A 80 42.66 7.04 40.97
C TYR A 80 42.12 7.79 39.76
N PHE A 81 42.93 8.66 39.13
CA PHE A 81 42.52 9.38 37.92
C PHE A 81 42.23 8.44 36.76
N ALA A 82 43.00 7.37 36.58
CA ALA A 82 42.74 6.36 35.57
C ALA A 82 41.38 5.69 35.77
N SER A 83 41.01 5.36 37.02
CA SER A 83 39.70 4.77 37.34
C SER A 83 38.53 5.72 37.04
N LEU A 84 38.66 7.01 37.33
CA LEU A 84 37.65 8.04 37.02
C LEU A 84 37.49 8.25 35.51
N ILE A 85 38.61 8.36 34.78
CA ILE A 85 38.59 8.51 33.31
C ILE A 85 37.93 7.29 32.68
N HIS A 86 38.26 6.09 33.17
CA HIS A 86 37.66 4.85 32.73
C HIS A 86 36.14 4.87 32.98
N GLU A 87 35.69 5.13 34.21
CA GLU A 87 34.25 5.21 34.55
C GLU A 87 33.49 6.21 33.66
N GLN A 88 34.03 7.42 33.47
CA GLN A 88 33.42 8.44 32.62
C GLN A 88 33.37 8.01 31.15
N TRP A 89 34.43 7.38 30.65
CA TRP A 89 34.46 6.82 29.30
C TRP A 89 33.42 5.71 29.11
N PHE A 90 33.24 4.81 30.09
CA PHE A 90 32.19 3.78 30.04
C PHE A 90 30.79 4.39 30.03
N LYS A 91 30.53 5.38 30.89
CA LYS A 91 29.25 6.11 30.92
C LYS A 91 28.98 6.77 29.57
N HIS A 92 29.98 7.45 29.00
CA HIS A 92 29.86 8.10 27.70
C HIS A 92 29.58 7.10 26.57
N ARG A 93 30.34 6.00 26.47
CA ARG A 93 30.09 4.94 25.47
C ARG A 93 28.71 4.29 25.62
N LYS A 94 28.24 4.11 26.86
CA LYS A 94 26.89 3.59 27.12
C LYS A 94 25.83 4.56 26.60
N TYR A 95 25.98 5.85 26.92
CA TYR A 95 25.09 6.91 26.43
C TYR A 95 25.07 6.98 24.90
N GLU A 96 26.23 6.90 24.25
CA GLU A 96 26.34 6.91 22.79
C GLU A 96 25.61 5.72 22.16
N LYS A 97 25.80 4.51 22.70
CA LYS A 97 25.08 3.30 22.26
C LYS A 97 23.57 3.45 22.43
N ASP A 98 23.11 4.00 23.56
CA ASP A 98 21.69 4.23 23.82
C ASP A 98 21.10 5.29 22.89
N ALA A 99 21.84 6.36 22.60
CA ALA A 99 21.45 7.39 21.64
C ALA A 99 21.31 6.79 20.23
N GLN A 100 22.28 5.98 19.78
CA GLN A 100 22.20 5.26 18.51
C GLN A 100 21.00 4.29 18.47
N ARG A 101 20.71 3.58 19.57
CA ARG A 101 19.52 2.71 19.69
C ARG A 101 18.22 3.49 19.53
N ARG A 102 18.10 4.66 20.17
CA ARG A 102 16.91 5.53 20.06
C ARG A 102 16.71 6.02 18.63
N LEU A 103 17.78 6.43 17.95
CA LEU A 103 17.71 6.85 16.55
C LEU A 103 17.24 5.71 15.64
N ARG A 104 17.77 4.49 15.82
CA ARG A 104 17.33 3.31 15.05
C ARG A 104 15.86 2.98 15.29
N LEU A 105 15.37 3.07 16.53
CA LEU A 105 13.96 2.84 16.85
C LEU A 105 13.05 3.90 16.21
N LYS A 106 13.43 5.18 16.29
CA LYS A 106 12.69 6.26 15.61
C LYS A 106 12.64 6.06 14.09
N ALA A 107 13.75 5.65 13.48
CA ALA A 107 13.80 5.35 12.05
C ALA A 107 12.90 4.17 11.68
N LYS A 108 12.93 3.07 12.45
CA LYS A 108 12.03 1.92 12.26
C LYS A 108 10.56 2.31 12.41
N GLN A 109 10.23 3.10 13.42
CA GLN A 109 8.86 3.57 13.64
C GLN A 109 8.36 4.44 12.48
N LYS A 110 9.20 5.35 11.99
CA LYS A 110 8.91 6.16 10.79
C LYS A 110 8.66 5.27 9.57
N GLN A 111 9.58 4.34 9.28
CA GLN A 111 9.46 3.40 8.18
C GLN A 111 8.17 2.56 8.27
N TRP A 112 7.82 2.06 9.46
CA TRP A 112 6.57 1.33 9.69
C TRP A 112 5.33 2.19 9.45
N SER A 113 5.35 3.45 9.86
CA SER A 113 4.24 4.37 9.62
C SER A 113 4.04 4.67 8.13
N GLU A 114 5.13 4.84 7.38
CA GLU A 114 5.11 5.09 5.93
C GLU A 114 4.58 3.86 5.18
N MET A 115 5.08 2.65 5.49
CA MET A 115 4.56 1.40 4.92
C MET A 115 3.06 1.20 5.21
N ARG A 116 2.57 1.64 6.37
CA ARG A 116 1.14 1.54 6.72
C ARG A 116 0.29 2.48 5.87
N VAL A 117 0.76 3.71 5.63
CA VAL A 117 0.07 4.67 4.76
C VAL A 117 0.01 4.15 3.33
N GLU A 118 1.11 3.61 2.82
CA GLU A 118 1.18 3.04 1.47
C GLU A 118 0.25 1.83 1.32
N LYS A 119 0.31 0.86 2.26
CA LYS A 119 -0.63 -0.28 2.27
C LYS A 119 -2.08 0.17 2.30
N LEU A 120 -2.42 1.16 3.12
CA LEU A 120 -3.79 1.70 3.17
C LEU A 120 -4.21 2.36 1.86
N ALA A 121 -3.30 3.06 1.18
CA ALA A 121 -3.56 3.63 -0.14
C ALA A 121 -3.77 2.53 -1.19
N GLU A 122 -2.96 1.47 -1.15
CA GLU A 122 -3.10 0.31 -2.02
C GLU A 122 -4.42 -0.44 -1.76
N PHE A 123 -4.76 -0.71 -0.49
CA PHE A 123 -6.05 -1.29 -0.12
C PHE A 123 -7.23 -0.42 -0.56
N LYS A 124 -7.12 0.91 -0.48
CA LYS A 124 -8.15 1.83 -1.01
C LYS A 124 -8.24 1.77 -2.53
N LYS A 125 -7.11 1.63 -3.22
CA LYS A 125 -7.05 1.46 -4.68
C LYS A 125 -7.62 0.11 -5.13
N GLN A 126 -7.36 -0.94 -4.37
CA GLN A 126 -7.86 -2.30 -4.58
C GLN A 126 -9.33 -2.48 -4.16
N LYS A 127 -9.83 -1.67 -3.22
CA LYS A 127 -11.27 -1.40 -3.03
C LYS A 127 -11.81 -0.59 -4.22
N LYS A 128 -11.66 -1.12 -5.43
CA LYS A 128 -12.57 -0.86 -6.54
C LYS A 128 -13.96 -1.08 -5.92
N GLN A 129 -14.74 0.00 -5.79
CA GLN A 129 -16.02 -0.06 -5.11
C GLN A 129 -16.86 -1.12 -5.80
N THR A 130 -17.06 -2.26 -5.14
CA THR A 130 -17.89 -3.34 -5.63
C THR A 130 -19.30 -2.80 -5.66
N THR A 131 -19.73 -2.37 -6.84
CA THR A 131 -21.11 -2.05 -7.11
C THR A 131 -21.87 -3.35 -7.32
N SER A 132 -23.17 -3.31 -7.07
CA SER A 132 -24.08 -4.40 -7.32
C SER A 132 -25.20 -3.92 -8.22
N VAL A 133 -25.53 -4.73 -9.22
CA VAL A 133 -26.69 -4.53 -10.07
C VAL A 133 -27.87 -5.28 -9.44
N TYR A 134 -29.03 -4.63 -9.38
CA TYR A 134 -30.23 -5.13 -8.71
C TYR A 134 -31.44 -5.10 -9.64
N LEU A 135 -32.37 -6.02 -9.36
CA LEU A 135 -33.69 -6.16 -9.97
C LEU A 135 -34.75 -5.93 -8.90
N ILE A 136 -35.58 -4.91 -9.06
CA ILE A 136 -36.72 -4.63 -8.17
C ILE A 136 -37.99 -4.74 -8.99
N SER A 137 -38.98 -5.50 -8.51
CA SER A 137 -40.31 -5.54 -9.13
C SER A 137 -41.26 -4.61 -8.38
N ASP A 138 -42.12 -3.95 -9.14
CA ASP A 138 -43.31 -3.29 -8.63
C ASP A 138 -44.55 -4.13 -9.01
N PRO A 139 -45.12 -4.90 -8.07
CA PRO A 139 -46.28 -5.75 -8.32
C PRO A 139 -47.52 -4.96 -8.76
N SER A 140 -47.62 -3.67 -8.43
CA SER A 140 -48.79 -2.85 -8.77
C SER A 140 -48.84 -2.52 -10.26
N THR A 141 -47.68 -2.39 -10.90
CA THR A 141 -47.55 -2.05 -12.33
C THR A 141 -47.10 -3.23 -13.18
N GLY A 142 -46.55 -4.29 -12.56
CA GLY A 142 -45.92 -5.40 -13.27
C GLY A 142 -44.59 -5.00 -13.93
N HIS A 143 -44.00 -3.87 -13.53
CA HIS A 143 -42.72 -3.40 -14.06
C HIS A 143 -41.56 -3.83 -13.18
N THR A 144 -40.40 -4.03 -13.80
CA THR A 144 -39.14 -4.36 -13.14
C THR A 144 -38.11 -3.27 -13.39
N LYS A 145 -37.49 -2.78 -12.32
CA LYS A 145 -36.40 -1.83 -12.36
C LYS A 145 -35.06 -2.55 -12.38
N ILE A 146 -34.18 -2.16 -13.31
CA ILE A 146 -32.78 -2.60 -13.37
C ILE A 146 -31.90 -1.42 -13.00
N GLY A 147 -31.16 -1.51 -11.89
CA GLY A 147 -30.30 -0.41 -11.45
C GLY A 147 -29.04 -0.88 -10.73
N ILE A 148 -28.17 0.06 -10.39
CA ILE A 148 -26.87 -0.21 -9.74
C ILE A 148 -26.72 0.58 -8.43
N SER A 149 -26.08 -0.03 -7.42
CA SER A 149 -25.77 0.64 -6.14
C SER A 149 -24.53 0.04 -5.49
N LYS A 150 -23.84 0.83 -4.66
CA LYS A 150 -22.77 0.31 -3.75
C LYS A 150 -23.36 -0.38 -2.52
N ASP A 151 -24.60 -0.03 -2.19
CA ASP A 151 -25.35 -0.54 -1.05
C ASP A 151 -26.80 -0.73 -1.51
N VAL A 152 -27.14 -1.96 -1.91
CA VAL A 152 -28.46 -2.29 -2.47
C VAL A 152 -29.52 -2.20 -1.38
N GLU A 153 -29.20 -2.58 -0.15
CA GLU A 153 -30.16 -2.56 0.97
C GLU A 153 -30.59 -1.14 1.32
N ASN A 154 -29.64 -0.22 1.48
CA ASN A 154 -29.95 1.17 1.78
C ASN A 154 -30.68 1.84 0.60
N ARG A 155 -30.29 1.55 -0.65
CA ARG A 155 -31.01 2.04 -1.83
C ARG A 155 -32.43 1.49 -1.90
N PHE A 156 -32.63 0.21 -1.60
CA PHE A 156 -33.95 -0.42 -1.57
C PHE A 156 -34.84 0.18 -0.48
N ARG A 157 -34.33 0.40 0.74
CA ARG A 157 -35.06 1.10 1.81
C ARG A 157 -35.51 2.50 1.39
N ALA A 158 -34.63 3.27 0.73
CA ALA A 158 -34.97 4.60 0.23
C ALA A 158 -36.05 4.56 -0.86
N LEU A 159 -35.97 3.61 -1.80
CA LEU A 159 -37.00 3.42 -2.82
C LEU A 159 -38.34 2.97 -2.19
N LYS A 160 -38.29 2.10 -1.18
CA LYS A 160 -39.47 1.59 -0.48
C LYS A 160 -40.20 2.67 0.32
N ALA A 161 -39.47 3.69 0.79
CA ALA A 161 -40.09 4.86 1.42
C ALA A 161 -40.96 5.67 0.43
N ALA A 162 -40.57 5.72 -0.84
CA ALA A 162 -41.35 6.39 -1.89
C ALA A 162 -42.45 5.49 -2.47
N ASN A 163 -42.19 4.18 -2.59
CA ASN A 163 -43.17 3.20 -3.04
C ASN A 163 -43.11 1.92 -2.19
N PRO A 164 -44.00 1.74 -1.19
CA PRO A 164 -43.98 0.58 -0.30
C PRO A 164 -44.26 -0.78 -0.96
N SER A 165 -44.91 -0.82 -2.13
CA SER A 165 -45.32 -2.06 -2.81
C SER A 165 -44.14 -2.80 -3.47
N ILE A 166 -43.02 -2.13 -3.70
CA ILE A 166 -41.90 -2.70 -4.44
C ILE A 166 -41.20 -3.82 -3.64
N SER A 167 -40.67 -4.79 -4.39
CA SER A 167 -39.98 -5.95 -3.85
C SER A 167 -38.63 -6.16 -4.54
N LEU A 168 -37.57 -6.37 -3.77
CA LEU A 168 -36.25 -6.72 -4.28
C LEU A 168 -36.27 -8.18 -4.73
N ILE A 169 -36.10 -8.43 -6.03
CA ILE A 169 -36.10 -9.78 -6.60
C ILE A 169 -34.72 -10.41 -6.49
N PHE A 170 -33.69 -9.65 -6.88
CA PHE A 170 -32.33 -10.17 -7.02
C PHE A 170 -31.31 -9.03 -7.02
N TYR A 171 -30.08 -9.32 -6.62
CA TYR A 171 -28.94 -8.45 -6.89
C TYR A 171 -27.65 -9.28 -6.94
N HIS A 172 -26.66 -8.80 -7.69
CA HIS A 172 -25.35 -9.43 -7.78
C HIS A 172 -24.24 -8.37 -7.87
N VAL A 173 -23.06 -8.69 -7.35
CA VAL A 173 -21.88 -7.82 -7.45
C VAL A 173 -21.44 -7.77 -8.91
N ALA A 174 -21.50 -6.59 -9.51
CA ALA A 174 -21.22 -6.40 -10.92
C ALA A 174 -20.76 -4.97 -11.22
N GLU A 175 -19.94 -4.82 -12.27
CA GLU A 175 -19.53 -3.50 -12.74
C GLU A 175 -20.68 -2.78 -13.45
N PHE A 176 -20.59 -1.45 -13.56
CA PHE A 176 -21.55 -0.60 -14.28
C PHE A 176 -21.87 -1.09 -15.69
N LYS A 177 -20.89 -1.67 -16.39
CA LYS A 177 -21.10 -2.23 -17.74
C LYS A 177 -22.17 -3.33 -17.76
N ALA A 178 -22.30 -4.14 -16.71
CA ALA A 178 -23.29 -5.21 -16.68
C ALA A 178 -24.73 -4.65 -16.70
N GLU A 179 -24.97 -3.55 -15.99
CA GLU A 179 -26.28 -2.86 -16.02
C GLU A 179 -26.57 -2.27 -17.41
N GLN A 180 -25.59 -1.63 -18.04
CA GLN A 180 -25.73 -1.09 -19.38
C GLN A 180 -26.04 -2.18 -20.41
N GLU A 181 -25.40 -3.35 -20.31
CA GLU A 181 -25.67 -4.48 -21.21
C GLU A 181 -27.08 -5.04 -20.98
N LEU A 182 -27.55 -5.16 -19.72
CA LEU A 182 -28.94 -5.53 -19.46
C LEU A 182 -29.93 -4.52 -20.06
N HIS A 183 -29.66 -3.22 -19.93
CA HIS A 183 -30.50 -2.17 -20.53
C HIS A 183 -30.54 -2.27 -22.06
N LYS A 184 -29.42 -2.61 -22.71
CA LYS A 184 -29.37 -2.85 -24.15
C LYS A 184 -30.17 -4.09 -24.55
N ILE A 185 -29.98 -5.19 -23.83
CA ILE A 185 -30.66 -6.46 -24.10
C ILE A 185 -32.18 -6.31 -23.97
N PHE A 186 -32.65 -5.60 -22.94
CA PHE A 186 -34.08 -5.40 -22.69
C PHE A 186 -34.62 -4.06 -23.21
N LYS A 187 -33.95 -3.44 -24.19
CA LYS A 187 -34.31 -2.11 -24.70
C LYS A 187 -35.74 -2.07 -25.24
N GLU A 188 -36.22 -3.15 -25.85
CA GLU A 188 -37.59 -3.24 -26.40
C GLU A 188 -38.67 -3.34 -25.30
N GLN A 189 -38.30 -3.75 -24.09
CA GLN A 189 -39.18 -3.80 -22.93
C GLN A 189 -39.09 -2.53 -22.07
N ASN A 190 -38.26 -1.56 -22.45
CA ASN A 190 -38.10 -0.32 -21.70
C ASN A 190 -39.38 0.51 -21.77
N ILE A 191 -39.95 0.83 -20.59
CA ILE A 191 -41.15 1.66 -20.47
C ILE A 191 -40.73 3.11 -20.25
N PHE A 192 -39.90 3.34 -19.24
CA PHE A 192 -39.37 4.67 -18.93
C PHE A 192 -38.12 4.58 -18.07
N GLY A 193 -37.01 5.14 -18.57
CA GLY A 193 -35.75 5.23 -17.84
C GLY A 193 -35.22 3.85 -17.46
N GLU A 194 -35.17 3.55 -16.16
CA GLU A 194 -34.67 2.27 -15.62
C GLU A 194 -35.77 1.22 -15.41
N TRP A 195 -37.01 1.47 -15.85
CA TRP A 195 -38.16 0.56 -15.67
C TRP A 195 -38.51 -0.18 -16.96
N PHE A 196 -38.68 -1.49 -16.85
CA PHE A 196 -38.89 -2.43 -17.95
C PHE A 196 -40.11 -3.32 -17.68
N LYS A 197 -40.85 -3.68 -18.73
CA LYS A 197 -41.95 -4.65 -18.66
C LYS A 197 -41.42 -6.05 -18.97
N LEU A 198 -40.81 -6.68 -17.97
CA LEU A 198 -40.22 -8.01 -18.08
C LEU A 198 -41.19 -9.10 -17.63
N ASN A 199 -41.22 -10.22 -18.36
CA ASN A 199 -41.86 -11.45 -17.91
C ASN A 199 -40.90 -12.30 -17.05
N GLU A 200 -41.39 -13.37 -16.42
CA GLU A 200 -40.57 -14.24 -15.58
C GLU A 200 -39.36 -14.83 -16.31
N SER A 201 -39.52 -15.27 -17.55
CA SER A 201 -38.41 -15.81 -18.36
C SER A 201 -37.30 -14.78 -18.60
N GLN A 202 -37.67 -13.52 -18.84
CA GLN A 202 -36.73 -12.41 -18.98
C GLN A 202 -36.04 -12.06 -17.66
N ILE A 203 -36.76 -12.14 -16.54
CA ILE A 203 -36.17 -11.95 -15.20
C ILE A 203 -35.13 -13.04 -14.92
N GLU A 204 -35.43 -14.31 -15.20
CA GLU A 204 -34.47 -15.41 -15.04
C GLU A 204 -33.26 -15.24 -15.98
N THR A 205 -33.50 -14.78 -17.21
CA THR A 205 -32.42 -14.44 -18.15
C THR A 205 -31.52 -13.34 -17.58
N ALA A 206 -32.09 -12.27 -17.01
CA ALA A 206 -31.33 -11.20 -16.37
C ALA A 206 -30.49 -11.70 -15.18
N LYS A 207 -31.07 -12.57 -14.33
CA LYS A 207 -30.33 -13.22 -13.22
C LYS A 207 -29.17 -14.05 -13.73
N TRP A 208 -29.41 -14.89 -14.74
CA TRP A 208 -28.39 -15.73 -15.34
C TRP A 208 -27.25 -14.88 -15.94
N ILE A 209 -27.60 -13.83 -16.67
CA ILE A 209 -26.66 -12.87 -17.24
C ILE A 209 -25.78 -12.26 -16.13
N LEU A 210 -26.38 -11.79 -15.03
CA LEU A 210 -25.63 -11.21 -13.91
C LEU A 210 -24.68 -12.21 -13.25
N LEU A 211 -25.10 -13.47 -13.11
CA LEU A 211 -24.28 -14.54 -12.52
C LEU A 211 -23.11 -14.97 -13.42
N ASN A 212 -23.26 -14.88 -14.74
CA ASN A 212 -22.28 -15.43 -15.69
C ASN A 212 -21.42 -14.37 -16.40
N LEU A 213 -21.85 -13.10 -16.44
CA LEU A 213 -21.06 -12.00 -17.00
C LEU A 213 -20.01 -11.44 -16.06
N CYS A 214 -20.15 -11.68 -14.77
CA CYS A 214 -19.29 -11.14 -13.74
C CYS A 214 -18.56 -12.28 -13.05
N ASP A 215 -17.47 -12.76 -13.65
CA ASP A 215 -16.43 -13.42 -12.86
C ASP A 215 -15.77 -12.32 -12.00
N PRO A 216 -16.01 -12.29 -10.68
CA PRO A 216 -15.50 -11.22 -9.82
C PRO A 216 -13.97 -11.24 -9.74
N ILE A 217 -13.35 -12.37 -10.11
CA ILE A 217 -11.93 -12.65 -9.91
C ILE A 217 -11.13 -12.30 -11.17
N SER A 218 -11.66 -12.60 -12.37
CA SER A 218 -10.91 -12.38 -13.62
C SER A 218 -11.15 -11.02 -14.28
N GLY A 219 -12.28 -10.35 -14.00
CA GLY A 219 -12.63 -9.06 -14.61
C GLY A 219 -12.72 -9.09 -16.14
N LYS A 220 -12.75 -10.28 -16.76
CA LYS A 220 -12.86 -10.47 -18.19
C LYS A 220 -14.31 -10.77 -18.55
N PHE A 221 -14.95 -9.81 -19.19
CA PHE A 221 -16.28 -9.97 -19.76
C PHE A 221 -16.17 -10.86 -21.01
N ASN A 222 -16.60 -12.12 -20.93
CA ASN A 222 -16.64 -13.01 -22.09
C ASN A 222 -17.88 -12.69 -22.94
N ARG A 223 -17.79 -11.67 -23.80
CA ARG A 223 -18.87 -11.29 -24.74
C ARG A 223 -19.26 -12.48 -25.62
N ASP A 224 -18.26 -13.16 -26.18
CA ASP A 224 -18.48 -14.17 -27.20
C ASP A 224 -19.23 -15.38 -26.62
N GLY A 225 -18.87 -15.82 -25.41
CA GLY A 225 -19.58 -16.87 -24.69
C GLY A 225 -21.02 -16.51 -24.31
N LEU A 226 -21.28 -15.23 -23.98
CA LEU A 226 -22.63 -14.73 -23.72
C LEU A 226 -23.49 -14.83 -24.98
N TYR A 227 -22.99 -14.33 -26.12
CA TYR A 227 -23.74 -14.33 -27.37
C TYR A 227 -24.04 -15.75 -27.85
N GLU A 228 -23.06 -16.64 -27.84
CA GLU A 228 -23.25 -18.05 -28.19
C GLU A 228 -24.31 -18.73 -27.30
N TRP A 229 -24.30 -18.45 -25.99
CA TRP A 229 -25.31 -18.98 -25.09
C TRP A 229 -26.71 -18.41 -25.37
N ILE A 230 -26.84 -17.11 -25.59
CA ILE A 230 -28.12 -16.45 -25.93
C ILE A 230 -28.67 -17.03 -27.24
N LEU A 231 -27.83 -17.22 -28.26
CA LEU A 231 -28.25 -17.78 -29.55
C LEU A 231 -28.68 -19.25 -29.41
N LYS A 232 -27.96 -20.04 -28.61
CA LYS A 232 -28.22 -21.47 -28.40
C LYS A 232 -29.45 -21.73 -27.54
N ASN A 233 -29.61 -20.98 -26.46
CA ASN A 233 -30.68 -21.19 -25.46
C ASN A 233 -31.85 -20.22 -25.63
N ASN A 234 -31.86 -19.46 -26.73
CA ASN A 234 -32.72 -18.33 -27.00
C ASN A 234 -34.11 -18.44 -26.34
N PRO A 235 -34.31 -17.83 -25.15
CA PRO A 235 -35.58 -17.92 -24.44
C PRO A 235 -36.70 -17.15 -25.18
N PHE A 236 -36.36 -16.46 -26.28
CA PHE A 236 -37.26 -15.67 -27.11
C PHE A 236 -37.74 -16.39 -28.37
N LYS A 237 -37.31 -17.63 -28.66
CA LYS A 237 -37.69 -18.36 -29.89
C LYS A 237 -39.20 -18.56 -30.09
N ASN A 238 -40.01 -18.39 -29.04
CA ASN A 238 -41.47 -18.57 -29.11
C ASN A 238 -42.26 -17.25 -29.20
N ASN A 239 -41.62 -16.09 -29.12
CA ASN A 239 -42.25 -14.81 -29.44
C ASN A 239 -41.75 -14.37 -30.81
N THR A 240 -42.66 -14.22 -31.76
CA THR A 240 -42.44 -13.71 -33.11
C THR A 240 -41.72 -12.36 -33.08
N ILE A 241 -40.39 -12.40 -33.14
CA ILE A 241 -39.53 -11.23 -33.39
C ILE A 241 -38.75 -11.56 -34.65
N GLY A 242 -39.11 -10.88 -35.74
CA GLY A 242 -38.29 -10.83 -36.94
C GLY A 242 -36.93 -10.25 -36.60
N ASP A 243 -35.90 -10.99 -36.97
CA ASP A 243 -34.57 -10.50 -37.31
C ASP A 243 -33.82 -9.65 -36.24
N MET A 244 -33.28 -10.34 -35.23
CA MET A 244 -32.20 -9.77 -34.41
C MET A 244 -30.82 -9.90 -35.06
N SER A 245 -30.68 -10.67 -36.15
CA SER A 245 -29.42 -10.86 -36.87
C SER A 245 -28.95 -9.58 -37.58
N ASP A 246 -29.88 -8.79 -38.14
CA ASP A 246 -29.54 -7.58 -38.89
C ASP A 246 -29.18 -6.36 -38.03
N ARG A 247 -29.45 -6.38 -36.72
CA ARG A 247 -29.23 -5.22 -35.83
C ARG A 247 -27.94 -5.27 -35.02
N LEU A 248 -27.17 -6.34 -35.11
CA LEU A 248 -25.90 -6.51 -34.38
C LEU A 248 -24.65 -6.30 -35.26
N VAL A 249 -24.83 -6.03 -36.56
CA VAL A 249 -23.74 -5.63 -37.44
C VAL A 249 -23.57 -4.12 -37.33
N VAL A 250 -22.33 -3.69 -37.05
CA VAL A 250 -21.84 -2.29 -36.96
C VAL A 250 -22.03 -1.57 -35.62
N ILE A 251 -21.18 -1.91 -34.63
CA ILE A 251 -20.46 -0.89 -33.84
C ILE A 251 -19.03 -1.44 -33.60
N GLN A 252 -18.09 -1.04 -34.47
CA GLN A 252 -16.64 -1.10 -34.21
C GLN A 252 -16.20 0.15 -33.45
#